data_AF-A0A353WXI6-F1
#
_entry.id   AF-A0A353WXI6-F1
#
_cell.length_a   1.000
_cell.length_b   1.000
_cell.length_c   1.000
_cell.angle_alpha   90.00
_cell.angle_beta   90.00
_cell.angle_gamma   90.00
#
_symmetry.space_group_name_H-M   'P 1'
#
loop_
_entity.id
_entity.type
_entity.pdbx_description
1 polymer ?
#
loop_
_entity_poly.entity_id
_entity_poly.type
_entity_poly.pdbx_seq_one_letter_code
_entity_poly.pdbx_strand_id
1 'polypeptide(L)'
;MSTKENPSKNDLILRDWLAIERTKLANERTFLSYLRTTLVLLGTGITLIKLSFFAEIQELGYAALIASPIAFSIGLYRFFRTKRNIGKYY
;
A
#
# COMPACT_ATOMS: atom_id res chain seq x y z
N MET A 1 16.72 -13.13 40.09
CA MET A 1 17.72 -12.18 39.58
C MET A 1 18.11 -12.65 38.18
N SER A 2 17.52 -12.08 37.12
CA SER A 2 17.71 -12.57 35.74
C SER A 2 19.06 -12.09 35.20
N THR A 3 19.98 -13.01 34.94
CA THR A 3 21.26 -12.76 34.28
C THR A 3 20.99 -12.26 32.86
N LYS A 4 21.30 -10.99 32.58
CA LYS A 4 21.25 -10.43 31.22
C LYS A 4 22.48 -10.91 30.45
N GLU A 5 22.30 -11.91 29.59
CA GLU A 5 23.29 -12.23 28.56
C GLU A 5 23.45 -11.04 27.61
N ASN A 6 24.69 -10.62 27.38
CA ASN A 6 25.02 -9.51 26.49
C ASN A 6 24.99 -10.04 25.03
N PRO A 7 24.10 -9.55 24.16
CA PRO A 7 23.96 -10.08 22.80
C PRO A 7 25.26 -9.90 22.00
N SER A 8 25.62 -10.91 21.22
CA SER A 8 26.80 -10.86 20.36
C SER A 8 26.62 -9.81 19.25
N LYS A 9 27.70 -9.21 18.76
CA LYS A 9 27.66 -8.16 17.71
C LYS A 9 26.90 -8.62 16.45
N ASN A 10 26.96 -9.90 16.10
CA ASN A 10 26.25 -10.47 14.95
C ASN A 10 24.74 -10.55 15.18
N ASP A 11 24.29 -10.80 16.41
CA ASP A 11 22.85 -10.82 16.74
C ASP A 11 22.22 -9.43 16.59
N LEU A 12 22.98 -8.38 16.92
CA LEU A 12 22.56 -6.99 16.73
C LEU A 12 22.39 -6.68 15.22
N ILE A 13 23.37 -7.03 14.39
CA ILE A 13 23.33 -6.80 12.93
C ILE A 13 22.16 -7.57 12.27
N LEU A 14 21.94 -8.83 12.65
CA LEU A 14 20.85 -9.63 12.10
C LEU A 14 19.48 -9.06 12.51
N ARG A 15 19.32 -8.61 13.75
CA ARG A 15 18.08 -7.97 14.23
C ARG A 15 17.79 -6.68 13.49
N ASP A 16 18.81 -5.87 13.22
CA ASP A 16 18.68 -4.62 12.48
C ASP A 16 18.27 -4.89 11.02
N TRP A 17 18.89 -5.87 10.37
CA TRP A 17 18.52 -6.28 9.02
C TRP A 17 17.07 -6.80 8.96
N LEU A 18 16.69 -7.69 9.87
CA LEU A 18 15.31 -8.19 9.99
C LEU A 18 14.31 -7.05 10.28
N ALA A 19 14.71 -6.02 11.03
CA ALA A 19 13.87 -4.85 11.30
C ALA A 19 13.63 -4.01 10.05
N ILE A 20 14.64 -3.86 9.19
CA ILE A 20 14.52 -3.17 7.89
C ILE A 20 13.59 -3.95 6.97
N GLU A 21 13.74 -5.28 6.87
CA GLU A 21 12.87 -6.12 6.03
C GLU A 21 11.40 -6.05 6.47
N ARG A 22 11.13 -6.13 7.79
CA ARG A 22 9.76 -5.98 8.31
C ARG A 22 9.14 -4.64 7.94
N THR A 23 9.94 -3.57 7.97
CA THR A 23 9.49 -2.21 7.60
C THR A 23 9.20 -2.12 6.10
N LYS A 24 10.06 -2.71 5.26
CA LYS A 24 9.85 -2.78 3.81
C LYS A 24 8.59 -3.57 3.46
N LEU A 25 8.42 -4.75 4.04
CA LEU A 25 7.26 -5.61 3.79
C LEU A 25 5.95 -4.95 4.26
N ALA A 26 5.99 -4.21 5.36
CA ALA A 26 4.84 -3.42 5.83
C ALA A 26 4.45 -2.33 4.82
N ASN A 27 5.41 -1.64 4.20
CA ASN A 27 5.15 -0.63 3.18
C ASN A 27 4.60 -1.22 1.87
N GLU A 28 5.13 -2.36 1.45
CA GLU A 28 4.62 -3.10 0.30
C GLU A 28 3.18 -3.56 0.53
N ARG A 29 2.87 -4.10 1.72
CA ARG A 29 1.48 -4.44 2.10
C ARG A 29 0.53 -3.24 2.01
N THR A 30 0.96 -2.08 2.49
CA THR A 30 0.15 -0.86 2.40
C THR A 30 -0.08 -0.46 0.94
N PHE A 31 0.96 -0.49 0.11
CA PHE A 31 0.84 -0.21 -1.33
C PHE A 31 -0.11 -1.20 -2.03
N LEU A 32 0.03 -2.49 -1.79
CA LEU A 32 -0.84 -3.52 -2.34
C LEU A 32 -2.29 -3.35 -1.90
N SER A 33 -2.53 -2.81 -0.71
CA SER A 33 -3.89 -2.47 -0.24
C SER A 33 -4.49 -1.31 -1.04
N TYR A 34 -3.72 -0.25 -1.32
CA TYR A 34 -4.16 0.83 -2.22
C TYR A 34 -4.43 0.34 -3.65
N LEU A 35 -3.56 -0.54 -4.16
CA LEU A 35 -3.74 -1.16 -5.47
C LEU A 35 -5.04 -1.98 -5.51
N ARG A 36 -5.31 -2.79 -4.48
CA ARG A 36 -6.57 -3.53 -4.35
C ARG A 36 -7.78 -2.61 -4.42
N THR A 37 -7.81 -1.55 -3.61
CA THR A 37 -8.93 -0.60 -3.61
C THR A 37 -9.13 0.04 -4.98
N THR A 38 -8.04 0.42 -5.65
CA THR A 38 -8.07 0.96 -7.01
C THR A 38 -8.73 -0.02 -7.99
N LEU A 39 -8.29 -1.28 -8.00
CA LEU A 39 -8.80 -2.29 -8.90
C LEU A 39 -10.28 -2.61 -8.64
N VAL A 40 -10.69 -2.65 -7.37
CA VAL A 40 -12.10 -2.82 -6.99
C VAL A 40 -12.92 -1.65 -7.50
N LEU A 41 -12.49 -0.41 -7.28
CA LEU A 41 -13.20 0.78 -7.78
C LEU A 41 -13.29 0.81 -9.31
N LEU A 42 -12.23 0.42 -10.03
CA LEU A 42 -12.28 0.28 -11.49
C LEU A 42 -13.29 -0.77 -11.93
N GLY A 43 -13.20 -1.97 -11.37
CA GLY A 43 -14.09 -3.08 -11.71
C GLY A 43 -15.54 -2.71 -11.45
N THR A 44 -15.83 -2.20 -10.25
CA THR A 44 -17.16 -1.72 -9.88
C THR A 44 -17.63 -0.60 -10.80
N GLY A 45 -16.82 0.41 -11.08
CA GLY A 45 -17.17 1.52 -11.98
C GLY A 45 -17.54 1.02 -13.38
N ILE A 46 -16.73 0.13 -13.96
CA ILE A 46 -16.99 -0.49 -15.27
C ILE A 46 -18.28 -1.32 -15.23
N THR A 47 -18.48 -2.13 -14.19
CA THR A 47 -19.69 -2.95 -14.02
C THR A 47 -20.95 -2.09 -13.92
N LEU A 48 -20.92 -1.00 -13.16
CA LEU A 48 -22.06 -0.09 -13.00
C LEU A 48 -22.38 0.65 -14.31
N ILE A 49 -21.38 1.14 -15.05
CA ILE A 49 -21.60 1.80 -16.34
C ILE A 49 -22.21 0.83 -17.36
N LYS A 50 -21.76 -0.43 -17.37
CA LYS A 50 -22.30 -1.47 -18.26
C LYS A 50 -23.74 -1.87 -17.92
N LEU A 51 -24.25 -1.53 -16.74
CA LEU A 51 -25.62 -1.82 -16.34
C LEU A 51 -26.56 -0.78 -16.96
N SER A 52 -26.94 -0.99 -18.21
CA SER A 52 -27.75 -0.07 -19.02
C SER A 52 -29.19 0.10 -18.57
N PHE A 53 -29.66 -0.68 -17.58
CA PHE A 53 -31.04 -0.65 -17.11
C PHE A 53 -31.36 0.50 -16.14
N PHE A 54 -30.35 1.16 -15.56
CA PHE A 54 -30.57 2.21 -14.56
C PHE A 54 -29.65 3.42 -14.83
N ALA A 55 -30.20 4.47 -15.42
CA ALA A 55 -29.46 5.71 -15.70
C ALA A 55 -28.88 6.35 -14.42
N GLU A 56 -29.59 6.26 -13.29
CA GLU A 56 -29.13 6.77 -11.99
C GLU A 56 -27.88 6.05 -11.46
N ILE A 57 -27.67 4.78 -11.85
CA ILE A 57 -26.54 3.97 -11.38
C ILE A 57 -25.27 4.27 -12.21
N GLN A 58 -25.42 4.77 -13.43
CA GLN A 58 -24.28 5.10 -14.30
C GLN A 58 -23.44 6.24 -13.73
N GLU A 59 -24.07 7.23 -13.09
CA GLU A 59 -23.39 8.34 -12.40
C GLU A 59 -22.45 7.83 -11.30
N LEU A 60 -22.89 6.84 -10.51
CA LEU A 60 -22.04 6.18 -9.51
C LEU A 60 -20.87 5.43 -10.16
N GLY A 61 -21.11 4.83 -11.33
CA GLY A 61 -20.08 4.18 -12.11
C GLY A 61 -18.98 5.14 -12.55
N TYR A 62 -19.35 6.30 -13.10
CA TYR A 62 -18.40 7.37 -13.46
C TYR A 62 -17.68 7.93 -12.24
N ALA A 63 -18.39 8.16 -11.13
CA ALA A 63 -17.78 8.61 -9.88
C ALA A 63 -16.72 7.61 -9.36
N ALA A 64 -17.00 6.31 -9.38
CA ALA A 64 -16.05 5.28 -9.01
C ALA A 64 -14.83 5.23 -9.97
N LEU A 65 -15.06 5.44 -11.27
CA LEU A 65 -14.02 5.45 -12.29
C LEU A 65 -13.07 6.65 -12.14
N ILE A 66 -13.58 7.81 -11.71
CA ILE A 66 -12.79 9.00 -11.37
C ILE A 66 -12.08 8.85 -10.02
N ALA A 67 -12.72 8.23 -9.03
CA ALA A 67 -12.14 7.99 -7.72
C ALA A 67 -10.94 7.01 -7.77
N SER A 68 -10.97 6.07 -8.72
CA SER A 68 -9.89 5.10 -8.91
C SER A 68 -8.49 5.72 -9.15
N PRO A 69 -8.25 6.56 -10.17
CA PRO A 69 -6.94 7.17 -10.39
C PRO A 69 -6.50 8.04 -9.21
N ILE A 70 -7.43 8.62 -8.44
CA ILE A 70 -7.12 9.35 -7.20
C ILE A 70 -6.56 8.38 -6.15
N ALA A 71 -7.26 7.27 -5.88
CA ALA A 71 -6.81 6.24 -4.94
C ALA A 71 -5.46 5.63 -5.36
N PHE A 72 -5.27 5.40 -6.65
CA PHE A 72 -4.01 4.91 -7.22
C PHE A 72 -2.87 5.90 -6.99
N SER A 73 -3.10 7.17 -7.30
CA SER A 73 -2.10 8.24 -7.15
C SER A 73 -1.67 8.41 -5.70
N ILE A 74 -2.61 8.33 -4.74
CA ILE A 74 -2.31 8.35 -3.30
C ILE A 74 -1.42 7.17 -2.92
N GLY A 75 -1.79 5.95 -3.34
CA GLY A 75 -1.00 4.75 -3.07
C GLY A 75 0.41 4.83 -3.63
N LEU A 76 0.53 5.32 -4.87
CA LEU A 76 1.78 5.48 -5.59
C LEU A 76 2.68 6.53 -4.94
N TYR A 77 2.15 7.72 -4.65
CA TYR A 77 2.87 8.79 -3.95
C TYR A 77 3.41 8.29 -2.60
N ARG A 78 2.59 7.59 -1.82
CA ARG A 78 2.96 7.10 -0.50
C ARG A 78 4.06 6.03 -0.59
N PHE A 79 3.97 5.12 -1.57
CA PHE A 79 5.00 4.12 -1.83
C PHE A 79 6.34 4.75 -2.19
N PHE A 80 6.35 5.70 -3.14
CA PHE A 80 7.59 6.37 -3.55
C PHE A 80 8.20 7.25 -2.46
N ARG A 81 7.37 7.94 -1.66
CA ARG A 81 7.85 8.75 -0.53
C ARG A 81 8.57 7.88 0.51
N THR A 82 7.99 6.74 0.87
CA THR A 82 8.62 5.84 1.84
C THR A 82 9.85 5.15 1.28
N LYS A 83 9.82 4.73 0.00
CA LYS A 83 10.98 4.13 -0.67
C LYS A 83 12.16 5.10 -0.77
N ARG A 84 11.91 6.41 -0.97
CA ARG A 84 12.96 7.44 -1.03
C ARG A 84 13.63 7.76 0.31
N ASN A 85 12.93 7.62 1.43
CA ASN A 85 13.51 7.95 2.74
C ASN A 85 14.49 6.91 3.28
N ILE A 86 14.45 5.68 2.78
CA ILE A 86 15.37 4.61 3.24
C ILE A 86 16.75 4.74 2.58
N GLY A 87 16.83 5.28 1.36
CA GLY A 87 18.12 5.48 0.66
C GLY A 87 18.89 6.75 1.05
N LYS A 88 18.45 7.50 2.07
CA LYS A 88 19.13 8.72 2.55
C LYS A 88 19.78 8.58 3.93
N TYR A 89 19.58 7.44 4.61
CA TYR A 89 20.09 7.19 5.96
C TYR A 89 20.99 5.95 6.07
N TYR A 90 21.26 5.29 4.95
CA TYR A 90 22.30 4.28 4.73
C TYR A 90 22.91 4.52 3.35
#